data_AF-A0AAE1GIM1-F1
#
_entry.id   AF-A0AAE1GIM1-F1
#
_cell.length_a   1.000
_cell.length_b   1.000
_cell.length_c   1.000
_cell.angle_alpha   90.00
_cell.angle_beta   90.00
_cell.angle_gamma   90.00
#
_symmetry.space_group_name_H-M   'P 1'
#
loop_
_entity.id
_entity.type
_entity.pdbx_description
1 polymer ?
#
loop_
_entity_poly.entity_id
_entity_poly.type
_entity_poly.pdbx_seq_one_letter_code
_entity_poly.pdbx_strand_id
1 'polypeptide(L)'
;MVANGECRLNVNINDLRKKSPQRVTGLLNAAHEELPAFHRALKEYVSSVDTNYAKTQEELFVGFEGSFGSKHVSPRTLNARHLGNLVCVEGIVTKCSLVRPKVVRSVHYSIYPTKDDDGNLLETEYGLCSFKDHQTVSIQEMPEKSPAGQLPHSVDIVLDNDLVDKCKPGDRVQVVGIYRCLPNKQGAFTSGTFRTILLANNVILMNKEVSPQISTDDVHKCKKFSKQKNVDVFEMLAKSLAPSIHGHEYIKKALLCMLLGGVEKVLPNGTRLRGVIASLPTMECPETIYQQPTTTLTLQPLCQH
;
A
#
# COMPACT_ATOMS: atom_id res chain seq x y z
N MET A 1 14.50 -7.70 -7.49
CA MET A 1 14.41 -9.01 -6.81
C MET A 1 15.76 -9.57 -6.40
N VAL A 2 16.52 -10.29 -7.24
CA VAL A 2 17.74 -11.03 -6.79
C VAL A 2 18.80 -10.10 -6.17
N ALA A 3 19.12 -8.99 -6.83
CA ALA A 3 20.08 -8.01 -6.30
C ALA A 3 19.63 -7.33 -4.99
N ASN A 4 18.32 -7.25 -4.75
CA ASN A 4 17.74 -6.60 -3.57
C ASN A 4 17.46 -7.60 -2.44
N GLY A 5 17.64 -8.90 -2.65
CA GLY A 5 17.28 -9.93 -1.67
C GLY A 5 15.77 -10.08 -1.43
N GLU A 6 14.92 -9.66 -2.37
CA GLU A 6 13.47 -9.70 -2.19
C GLU A 6 12.91 -11.12 -2.43
N CYS A 7 12.03 -11.57 -1.54
CA CYS A 7 11.39 -12.89 -1.63
C CYS A 7 10.13 -12.90 -2.52
N ARG A 8 9.62 -11.73 -2.93
CA ARG A 8 8.36 -11.58 -3.66
C ARG A 8 8.57 -10.89 -5.02
N LEU A 9 8.05 -11.51 -6.08
CA LEU A 9 8.01 -10.90 -7.42
C LEU A 9 6.61 -10.33 -7.69
N ASN A 10 6.50 -9.02 -7.92
CA ASN A 10 5.23 -8.42 -8.33
C ASN A 10 5.03 -8.55 -9.84
N VAL A 11 3.88 -9.10 -10.23
CA VAL A 11 3.53 -9.38 -11.62
C VAL A 11 2.26 -8.64 -11.99
N ASN A 12 2.31 -7.91 -13.11
CA ASN A 12 1.16 -7.20 -13.64
C ASN A 12 0.23 -8.16 -14.40
N ILE A 13 -1.01 -8.26 -13.94
CA ILE A 13 -2.05 -9.12 -14.55
C ILE A 13 -2.36 -8.67 -15.98
N ASN A 14 -2.21 -7.39 -16.31
CA ASN A 14 -2.51 -6.89 -17.66
C ASN A 14 -1.57 -7.50 -18.72
N ASP A 15 -0.30 -7.71 -18.38
CA ASP A 15 0.66 -8.33 -19.29
C ASP A 15 0.44 -9.84 -19.39
N LEU A 16 0.05 -10.46 -18.28
CA LEU A 16 -0.37 -11.86 -18.25
C LEU A 16 -1.63 -12.10 -19.10
N ARG A 17 -2.56 -11.13 -19.12
CA ARG A 17 -3.77 -11.16 -19.93
C ARG A 17 -3.47 -11.08 -21.43
N LYS A 18 -2.45 -10.30 -21.83
CA LYS A 18 -1.97 -10.21 -23.22
C LYS A 18 -1.38 -11.53 -23.70
N LYS A 19 -0.59 -12.21 -22.85
CA LYS A 19 0.07 -13.48 -23.21
C LYS A 19 -0.86 -14.69 -23.14
N SER A 20 -1.62 -14.82 -22.05
CA SER A 20 -2.42 -16.02 -21.76
C SER A 20 -3.70 -15.65 -21.01
N PRO A 21 -4.79 -15.31 -21.73
CA PRO A 21 -6.04 -14.87 -21.10
C PRO A 21 -6.72 -15.98 -20.29
N GLN A 22 -6.63 -17.24 -20.74
CA GLN A 22 -7.24 -18.40 -20.06
C GLN A 22 -6.68 -18.58 -18.64
N ARG A 23 -5.35 -18.46 -18.48
CA ARG A 23 -4.68 -18.58 -17.17
C ARG A 23 -5.06 -17.44 -16.23
N VAL A 24 -5.27 -16.22 -16.74
CA VAL A 24 -5.75 -15.10 -15.93
C VAL A 24 -7.16 -15.34 -15.41
N THR A 25 -8.05 -15.86 -16.25
CA THR A 25 -9.41 -16.22 -15.80
C THR A 25 -9.37 -17.33 -14.74
N GLY A 26 -8.49 -18.32 -14.90
CA GLY A 26 -8.20 -19.33 -13.88
C GLY A 26 -7.70 -18.71 -12.58
N LEU A 27 -6.70 -17.83 -12.65
CA LEU A 27 -6.12 -17.15 -11.49
C LEU A 27 -7.16 -16.31 -10.71
N LEU A 28 -8.04 -15.60 -11.42
CA LEU A 28 -9.05 -14.75 -10.79
C LEU A 28 -10.18 -15.54 -10.12
N ASN A 29 -10.50 -16.75 -10.61
CA ASN A 29 -11.60 -17.57 -10.11
C ASN A 29 -11.16 -18.73 -9.20
N ALA A 30 -9.96 -19.26 -9.41
CA ALA A 30 -9.39 -20.41 -8.71
C ALA A 30 -7.95 -20.09 -8.27
N ALA A 31 -7.81 -19.01 -7.50
CA ALA A 31 -6.50 -18.51 -7.07
C ALA A 31 -5.71 -19.53 -6.25
N HIS A 32 -6.41 -20.38 -5.50
CA HIS A 32 -5.82 -21.36 -4.60
C HIS A 32 -5.02 -22.47 -5.29
N GLU A 33 -5.37 -22.83 -6.53
CA GLU A 33 -4.63 -23.81 -7.33
C GLU A 33 -3.52 -23.15 -8.14
N GLU A 34 -3.81 -21.97 -8.69
CA GLU A 34 -2.93 -21.25 -9.60
C GLU A 34 -1.73 -20.61 -8.88
N LEU A 35 -1.93 -19.99 -7.70
CA LEU A 35 -0.85 -19.33 -6.95
C LEU A 35 0.31 -20.26 -6.58
N PRO A 36 0.08 -21.46 -6.01
CA PRO A 36 1.15 -22.42 -5.75
C PRO A 36 1.91 -22.85 -7.01
N ALA A 37 1.22 -22.95 -8.16
CA ALA A 37 1.88 -23.26 -9.43
C ALA A 37 2.82 -22.13 -9.87
N PHE A 38 2.40 -20.86 -9.72
CA PHE A 38 3.27 -19.71 -9.96
C PHE A 38 4.49 -19.67 -9.03
N HIS A 39 4.31 -19.98 -7.74
CA HIS A 39 5.44 -20.03 -6.79
C HIS A 39 6.46 -21.11 -7.16
N ARG A 40 5.98 -22.31 -7.54
CA ARG A 40 6.86 -23.41 -7.99
C ARG A 40 7.61 -23.04 -9.26
N ALA A 41 6.91 -22.50 -10.27
CA ALA A 41 7.52 -22.08 -11.53
C ALA A 41 8.56 -20.96 -11.32
N LEU A 42 8.28 -20.00 -10.43
CA LEU A 42 9.25 -18.96 -10.07
C LEU A 42 10.49 -19.57 -9.41
N LYS A 43 10.31 -20.51 -8.48
CA LYS A 43 11.42 -21.20 -7.80
C LYS A 43 12.29 -21.97 -8.79
N GLU A 44 11.69 -22.70 -9.72
CA GLU A 44 12.40 -23.43 -10.77
C GLU A 44 13.18 -22.48 -11.68
N TYR A 45 12.56 -21.37 -12.09
CA TYR A 45 13.23 -20.37 -12.92
C TYR A 45 14.42 -19.72 -12.20
N VAL A 46 14.24 -19.27 -10.96
CA VAL A 46 15.31 -18.66 -10.16
C VAL A 46 16.43 -19.65 -9.90
N SER A 47 16.11 -20.94 -9.69
CA SER A 47 17.11 -21.99 -9.52
C SER A 47 17.97 -22.22 -10.76
N SER A 48 17.43 -21.96 -11.97
CA SER A 48 18.20 -22.05 -13.22
C SER A 48 19.12 -20.85 -13.45
N VAL A 49 18.79 -19.68 -12.88
CA VAL A 49 19.59 -18.45 -13.00
C VAL A 49 20.65 -18.37 -11.90
N ASP A 50 20.27 -18.58 -10.64
CA ASP A 50 21.16 -18.52 -9.48
C ASP A 50 20.78 -19.57 -8.44
N THR A 51 21.62 -20.62 -8.37
CA THR A 51 21.45 -21.72 -7.42
C THR A 51 21.75 -21.35 -5.98
N ASN A 52 22.56 -20.31 -5.73
CA ASN A 52 22.88 -19.88 -4.37
C ASN A 52 21.70 -19.13 -3.76
N TYR A 53 21.09 -18.22 -4.53
CA TYR A 53 19.92 -17.47 -4.09
C TYR A 53 18.74 -18.40 -3.72
N ALA A 54 18.53 -19.44 -4.53
CA ALA A 54 17.47 -20.43 -4.32
C ALA A 54 17.66 -21.29 -3.05
N LYS A 55 18.89 -21.41 -2.52
CA LYS A 55 19.17 -22.11 -1.26
C LYS A 55 18.97 -21.23 -0.04
N THR A 56 19.32 -19.95 -0.15
CA THR A 56 19.19 -18.98 0.95
C THR A 56 17.72 -18.66 1.25
N GLN A 57 16.88 -18.55 0.21
CA GLN A 57 15.46 -18.26 0.34
C GLN A 57 14.64 -19.54 0.10
N GLU A 58 14.14 -20.18 1.17
CA GLU A 58 13.39 -21.44 1.04
C GLU A 58 12.10 -21.30 0.21
N GLU A 59 11.40 -20.16 0.35
CA GLU A 59 10.13 -19.88 -0.30
C GLU A 59 10.15 -18.52 -1.02
N LEU A 60 9.75 -18.55 -2.29
CA LEU A 60 9.54 -17.36 -3.12
C LEU A 60 8.04 -17.18 -3.40
N PHE A 61 7.59 -15.94 -3.37
CA PHE A 61 6.19 -15.56 -3.53
C PHE A 61 5.98 -14.75 -4.79
N VAL A 62 4.77 -14.82 -5.36
CA VAL A 62 4.38 -14.01 -6.52
C VAL A 62 3.27 -13.08 -6.11
N GLY A 63 3.57 -11.78 -6.05
CA GLY A 63 2.60 -10.72 -5.88
C GLY A 63 1.88 -10.43 -7.19
N PHE A 64 0.61 -10.03 -7.11
CA PHE A 64 -0.15 -9.60 -8.28
C PHE A 64 -0.57 -8.13 -8.15
N GLU A 65 -0.53 -7.42 -9.27
CA GLU A 65 -0.96 -6.04 -9.41
C GLU A 65 -1.64 -5.81 -10.77
N GLY A 66 -2.28 -4.65 -10.94
CA GLY A 66 -2.92 -4.25 -12.19
C GLY A 66 -4.45 -4.21 -12.09
N SER A 67 -5.12 -4.41 -13.24
CA SER A 67 -6.58 -4.25 -13.34
C SER A 67 -7.32 -5.57 -13.16
N PHE A 68 -8.12 -5.63 -12.09
CA PHE A 68 -8.94 -6.79 -11.72
C PHE A 68 -10.38 -6.72 -12.25
N GLY A 69 -10.76 -5.63 -12.93
CA GLY A 69 -12.12 -5.43 -13.45
C GLY A 69 -13.18 -5.58 -12.36
N SER A 70 -14.14 -6.50 -12.54
CA SER A 70 -15.23 -6.75 -11.60
C SER A 70 -14.79 -7.35 -10.25
N LYS A 71 -13.54 -7.79 -10.11
CA LYS A 71 -12.98 -8.30 -8.85
C LYS A 71 -12.33 -7.19 -8.01
N HIS A 72 -12.36 -5.94 -8.48
CA HIS A 72 -12.04 -4.76 -7.68
C HIS A 72 -13.27 -4.36 -6.86
N VAL A 73 -13.21 -4.54 -5.54
CA VAL A 73 -14.37 -4.45 -4.64
C VAL A 73 -14.03 -3.65 -3.39
N SER A 74 -15.04 -3.02 -2.78
CA SER A 74 -14.91 -2.45 -1.44
C SER A 74 -15.23 -3.51 -0.37
N PRO A 75 -14.83 -3.28 0.90
CA PRO A 75 -15.23 -4.12 2.03
C PRO A 75 -16.75 -4.39 2.10
N ARG A 76 -17.56 -3.44 1.64
CA ARG A 76 -19.03 -3.55 1.59
C ARG A 76 -19.56 -4.46 0.49
N THR A 77 -18.93 -4.48 -0.68
CA THR A 77 -19.36 -5.31 -1.82
C THR A 77 -18.81 -6.74 -1.75
N LEU A 78 -17.94 -7.03 -0.78
CA LEU A 78 -17.28 -8.31 -0.62
C LEU A 78 -18.22 -9.41 -0.09
N ASN A 79 -18.94 -10.04 -1.02
CA ASN A 79 -19.93 -11.08 -0.74
C ASN A 79 -19.38 -12.52 -0.89
N ALA A 80 -20.18 -13.52 -0.52
CA ALA A 80 -19.84 -14.94 -0.63
C ALA A 80 -19.47 -15.40 -2.06
N ARG A 81 -19.95 -14.70 -3.10
CA ARG A 81 -19.58 -14.94 -4.51
C ARG A 81 -18.08 -14.77 -4.80
N HIS A 82 -17.37 -14.08 -3.93
CA HIS A 82 -15.95 -13.83 -4.05
C HIS A 82 -15.09 -14.87 -3.31
N LEU A 83 -15.68 -15.84 -2.60
CA LEU A 83 -14.92 -16.88 -1.91
C LEU A 83 -14.09 -17.71 -2.89
N GLY A 84 -12.82 -17.94 -2.56
CA GLY A 84 -11.86 -18.67 -3.39
C GLY A 84 -11.27 -17.88 -4.55
N ASN A 85 -11.81 -16.68 -4.84
CA ASN A 85 -11.35 -15.81 -5.92
C ASN A 85 -10.20 -14.90 -5.45
N LEU A 86 -9.38 -14.47 -6.42
CA LEU A 86 -8.44 -13.37 -6.22
C LEU A 86 -9.20 -12.04 -6.37
N VAL A 87 -9.22 -11.24 -5.32
CA VAL A 87 -9.90 -9.95 -5.28
C VAL A 87 -8.95 -8.83 -4.90
N CYS A 88 -9.31 -7.63 -5.31
CA CYS A 88 -8.61 -6.41 -4.95
C CYS A 88 -9.53 -5.57 -4.07
N VAL A 89 -9.14 -5.35 -2.82
CA VAL A 89 -9.90 -4.58 -1.83
C VAL A 89 -9.20 -3.27 -1.54
N GLU A 90 -9.93 -2.17 -1.62
CA GLU A 90 -9.43 -0.84 -1.28
C GLU A 90 -10.02 -0.34 0.05
N GLY A 91 -9.23 0.39 0.82
CA GLY A 91 -9.72 1.01 2.05
C GLY A 91 -8.65 1.70 2.88
N ILE A 92 -9.05 2.10 4.08
CA ILE A 92 -8.18 2.72 5.08
C ILE A 92 -7.86 1.67 6.14
N VAL A 93 -6.59 1.57 6.50
CA VAL A 93 -6.17 0.71 7.61
C VAL A 93 -6.62 1.33 8.93
N THR A 94 -7.44 0.62 9.70
CA THR A 94 -7.94 1.12 10.99
C THR A 94 -7.20 0.52 12.16
N LYS A 95 -6.79 -0.75 12.05
CA LYS A 95 -6.13 -1.49 13.10
C LYS A 95 -5.04 -2.38 12.53
N CYS A 96 -3.86 -2.33 13.14
CA CYS A 96 -2.79 -3.29 12.92
C CYS A 96 -2.58 -4.10 14.20
N SER A 97 -2.52 -5.43 14.10
CA SER A 97 -2.09 -6.25 15.23
C SER A 97 -0.57 -6.14 15.42
N LEU A 98 -0.11 -6.53 16.60
CA LEU A 98 1.31 -6.81 16.81
C LEU A 98 1.76 -7.95 15.88
N VAL A 99 3.00 -7.84 15.43
CA VAL A 99 3.67 -8.89 14.67
C VAL A 99 3.94 -10.07 15.59
N ARG A 100 3.58 -11.27 15.14
CA ARG A 100 3.82 -12.51 15.89
C ARG A 100 4.49 -13.54 14.98
N PRO A 101 5.51 -14.28 15.45
CA PRO A 101 6.06 -15.37 14.70
C PRO A 101 5.06 -16.54 14.66
N LYS A 102 4.96 -17.18 13.50
CA LYS A 102 4.14 -18.35 13.22
C LYS A 102 5.04 -19.45 12.68
N VAL A 103 4.94 -20.64 13.25
CA VAL A 103 5.73 -21.81 12.79
C VAL A 103 5.28 -22.20 11.38
N VAL A 104 6.24 -22.33 10.45
CA VAL A 104 6.02 -22.80 9.07
C VAL A 104 6.30 -24.30 8.97
N ARG A 105 7.47 -24.69 9.48
CA ARG A 105 7.93 -26.08 9.49
C ARG A 105 8.50 -26.36 10.88
N SER A 106 7.76 -27.13 11.66
CA SER A 106 8.34 -27.88 12.77
C SER A 106 9.02 -29.12 12.17
N VAL A 107 10.21 -29.47 12.64
CA VAL A 107 10.90 -30.71 12.23
C VAL A 107 10.25 -31.89 12.95
N HIS A 108 8.96 -32.13 12.67
CA HIS A 108 8.21 -33.30 13.13
C HIS A 108 7.11 -33.62 12.11
N TYR A 109 6.88 -34.91 11.84
CA TYR A 109 5.92 -35.40 10.86
C TYR A 109 4.48 -35.21 11.37
N SER A 110 3.78 -34.18 10.86
CA SER A 110 2.32 -33.93 10.95
C SER A 110 1.66 -33.83 12.34
N ILE A 111 1.04 -32.66 12.62
CA ILE A 111 0.36 -32.27 13.90
C ILE A 111 1.38 -32.27 15.05
N TYR A 112 1.63 -31.13 15.73
CA TYR A 112 2.63 -30.99 16.81
C TYR A 112 2.68 -32.25 17.71
N PRO A 113 3.57 -33.21 17.43
CA PRO A 113 3.50 -34.50 18.06
C PRO A 113 4.21 -34.33 19.38
N THR A 114 3.44 -34.39 20.46
CA THR A 114 4.00 -34.38 21.81
C THR A 114 4.68 -35.69 22.14
N LYS A 115 4.45 -36.74 21.32
CA LYS A 115 5.01 -38.09 21.49
C LYS A 115 5.43 -38.69 20.16
N ASP A 116 6.47 -39.50 20.19
CA ASP A 116 6.94 -40.35 19.08
C ASP A 116 6.03 -41.57 18.87
N ASP A 117 6.25 -42.33 17.79
CA ASP A 117 5.52 -43.58 17.48
C ASP A 117 5.67 -44.62 18.61
N ASP A 118 6.77 -44.59 19.36
CA ASP A 118 7.05 -45.42 20.55
C ASP A 118 6.51 -44.83 21.87
N GLY A 119 5.83 -43.67 21.83
CA GLY A 119 5.21 -43.04 22.99
C GLY A 119 6.12 -42.17 23.86
N ASN A 120 7.40 -42.00 23.47
CA ASN A 120 8.36 -41.12 24.12
C ASN A 120 8.00 -39.65 23.90
N LEU A 121 8.20 -38.79 24.91
CA LEU A 121 7.96 -37.35 24.77
C LEU A 121 8.99 -36.74 23.81
N LEU A 122 8.50 -36.01 22.80
CA LEU A 122 9.35 -35.28 21.87
C LEU A 122 9.61 -33.87 22.42
N GLU A 123 10.88 -33.51 22.54
CA GLU A 123 11.29 -32.14 22.86
C GLU A 123 11.48 -31.36 21.55
N THR A 124 10.80 -30.21 21.43
CA THR A 124 10.89 -29.39 20.22
C THR A 124 12.15 -28.53 20.29
N GLU A 125 13.11 -28.81 19.41
CA GLU A 125 14.25 -27.92 19.20
C GLU A 125 13.83 -26.70 18.38
N TYR A 126 13.50 -25.61 19.08
CA TYR A 126 13.08 -24.35 18.45
C TYR A 126 14.17 -23.75 17.54
N GLY A 127 15.44 -24.04 17.78
CA GLY A 127 16.56 -23.51 16.99
C GLY A 127 16.63 -24.02 15.55
N LEU A 128 16.05 -25.19 15.26
CA LEU A 128 15.99 -25.78 13.92
C LEU A 128 14.63 -25.57 13.24
N CYS A 129 13.65 -25.01 13.96
CA CYS A 129 12.33 -24.72 13.42
C CYS A 129 12.36 -23.47 12.55
N SER A 130 11.59 -23.50 11.45
CA SER A 130 11.41 -22.33 10.60
C SER A 130 10.14 -21.57 10.99
N PHE A 131 10.30 -20.27 11.22
CA PHE A 131 9.23 -19.36 11.61
C PHE A 131 9.02 -18.31 10.51
N LYS A 132 7.79 -17.82 10.41
CA LYS A 132 7.41 -16.68 9.59
C LYS A 132 6.73 -15.60 10.41
N ASP A 133 6.90 -14.35 10.00
CA ASP A 133 6.14 -13.26 10.58
C ASP A 133 4.68 -13.30 10.11
N HIS A 134 3.78 -13.03 11.05
CA HIS A 134 2.35 -13.00 10.84
C HIS A 134 1.75 -11.76 11.50
N GLN A 135 0.90 -11.07 10.75
CA GLN A 135 0.19 -9.89 11.21
C GLN A 135 -1.24 -9.90 10.67
N THR A 136 -2.19 -9.43 11.48
CA THR A 136 -3.57 -9.21 11.05
C THR A 136 -3.86 -7.72 11.03
N VAL A 137 -4.43 -7.25 9.94
CA VAL A 137 -4.79 -5.85 9.71
C VAL A 137 -6.26 -5.76 9.35
N SER A 138 -6.98 -4.81 9.93
CA SER A 138 -8.38 -4.55 9.58
C SER A 138 -8.45 -3.31 8.69
N ILE A 139 -9.14 -3.45 7.56
CA ILE A 139 -9.36 -2.38 6.59
C ILE A 139 -10.84 -1.99 6.58
N GLN A 140 -11.09 -0.69 6.59
CA GLN A 140 -12.41 -0.10 6.47
C GLN A 140 -12.59 0.57 5.10
N GLU A 141 -13.82 0.59 4.60
CA GLU A 141 -14.13 1.32 3.38
C GLU A 141 -13.81 2.82 3.47
N MET A 142 -13.49 3.43 2.32
CA MET A 142 -13.21 4.87 2.26
C MET A 142 -14.49 5.67 2.53
N PRO A 143 -14.44 6.71 3.38
CA PRO A 143 -15.64 7.49 3.73
C PRO A 143 -16.25 8.19 2.50
N GLU A 144 -15.42 8.58 1.53
CA GLU A 144 -15.84 9.21 0.26
C GLU A 144 -16.74 8.31 -0.59
N LYS A 145 -16.60 6.98 -0.46
CA LYS A 145 -17.36 5.96 -1.21
C LYS A 145 -18.47 5.34 -0.36
N SER A 146 -18.54 5.66 0.92
CA SER A 146 -19.52 5.10 1.85
C SER A 146 -20.86 5.82 1.70
N PRO A 147 -22.00 5.11 1.66
CA PRO A 147 -23.31 5.74 1.67
C PRO A 147 -23.53 6.51 2.97
N ALA A 148 -24.09 7.71 2.87
CA ALA A 148 -24.39 8.54 4.02
C ALA A 148 -25.40 7.86 4.95
N GLY A 149 -25.13 7.88 6.26
CA GLY A 149 -26.04 7.37 7.29
C GLY A 149 -25.93 5.87 7.61
N GLN A 150 -25.03 5.12 6.96
CA GLN A 150 -24.76 3.72 7.32
C GLN A 150 -23.39 3.57 7.99
N LEU A 151 -23.27 2.56 8.85
CA LEU A 151 -21.98 2.22 9.45
C LEU A 151 -21.04 1.66 8.37
N PRO A 152 -19.76 2.06 8.40
CA PRO A 152 -18.79 1.61 7.42
C PRO A 152 -18.43 0.14 7.65
N HIS A 153 -18.34 -0.62 6.57
CA HIS A 153 -17.97 -2.03 6.63
C HIS A 153 -16.45 -2.20 6.73
N SER A 154 -16.03 -3.22 7.48
CA SER A 154 -14.62 -3.58 7.65
C SER A 154 -14.36 -5.04 7.30
N VAL A 155 -13.14 -5.32 6.84
CA VAL A 155 -12.67 -6.67 6.48
C VAL A 155 -11.32 -6.91 7.14
N ASP A 156 -11.15 -8.11 7.69
CA ASP A 156 -9.89 -8.56 8.26
C ASP A 156 -8.98 -9.17 7.19
N ILE A 157 -7.72 -8.76 7.23
CA ILE A 157 -6.69 -9.14 6.27
C ILE A 157 -5.52 -9.74 7.03
N VAL A 158 -5.02 -10.85 6.53
CA VAL A 158 -3.82 -11.51 7.04
C VAL A 158 -2.64 -11.15 6.14
N LEU A 159 -1.59 -10.59 6.75
CA LEU A 159 -0.29 -10.33 6.16
C LEU A 159 0.71 -11.36 6.70
N ASP A 160 1.46 -11.99 5.80
CA ASP A 160 2.50 -12.96 6.14
C ASP A 160 3.84 -12.52 5.52
N ASN A 161 4.95 -12.91 6.16
CA ASN A 161 6.33 -12.70 5.68
C ASN A 161 6.66 -11.22 5.41
N ASP A 162 7.11 -10.91 4.19
CA ASP A 162 7.57 -9.60 3.74
C ASP A 162 6.46 -8.54 3.67
N LEU A 163 5.18 -8.91 3.81
CA LEU A 163 4.08 -7.95 3.82
C LEU A 163 3.83 -7.33 5.19
N VAL A 164 4.42 -7.88 6.23
CA VAL A 164 4.26 -7.41 7.60
C VAL A 164 4.86 -6.00 7.75
N ASP A 165 4.20 -5.16 8.53
CA ASP A 165 4.58 -3.77 8.82
C ASP A 165 4.69 -2.84 7.59
N LYS A 166 4.16 -3.25 6.43
CA LYS A 166 4.09 -2.40 5.23
C LYS A 166 3.05 -1.28 5.32
N CYS A 167 2.08 -1.38 6.22
CA CYS A 167 1.01 -0.41 6.37
C CYS A 167 0.80 0.00 7.83
N LYS A 168 0.45 1.27 8.03
CA LYS A 168 0.17 1.85 9.34
C LYS A 168 -1.30 2.24 9.46
N PRO A 169 -1.87 2.26 10.68
CA PRO A 169 -3.21 2.80 10.88
C PRO A 169 -3.32 4.24 10.35
N GLY A 170 -4.35 4.50 9.54
CA GLY A 170 -4.56 5.76 8.82
C GLY A 170 -4.14 5.72 7.35
N ASP A 171 -3.35 4.74 6.93
CA ASP A 171 -2.92 4.64 5.53
C ASP A 171 -4.06 4.22 4.60
N ARG A 172 -4.15 4.87 3.45
CA ARG A 172 -4.97 4.43 2.31
C ARG A 172 -4.22 3.33 1.57
N VAL A 173 -4.78 2.13 1.53
CA VAL A 173 -4.15 0.96 0.89
C VAL A 173 -5.10 0.26 -0.06
N GLN A 174 -4.50 -0.38 -1.04
CA GLN A 174 -5.13 -1.32 -1.94
C GLN A 174 -4.47 -2.68 -1.72
N VAL A 175 -5.25 -3.67 -1.31
CA VAL A 175 -4.77 -5.02 -1.01
C VAL A 175 -5.33 -6.00 -2.02
N VAL A 176 -4.43 -6.70 -2.70
CA VAL A 176 -4.79 -7.83 -3.54
C VAL A 176 -4.63 -9.10 -2.72
N GLY A 177 -5.65 -9.95 -2.69
CA GLY A 177 -5.61 -11.17 -1.89
C GLY A 177 -6.67 -12.19 -2.25
N ILE A 178 -6.51 -13.40 -1.70
CA ILE A 178 -7.50 -14.46 -1.84
C ILE A 178 -8.53 -14.32 -0.74
N TYR A 179 -9.81 -14.26 -1.10
CA TYR A 179 -10.88 -14.22 -0.11
C TYR A 179 -11.23 -15.63 0.37
N ARG A 180 -11.10 -15.86 1.68
CA ARG A 180 -11.27 -17.19 2.29
C ARG A 180 -12.16 -17.11 3.53
N CYS A 181 -12.95 -18.15 3.76
CA CYS A 181 -13.64 -18.34 5.02
C CYS A 181 -12.88 -19.31 5.93
N LEU A 182 -12.86 -19.01 7.21
CA LEU A 182 -12.36 -19.89 8.26
C LEU A 182 -13.55 -20.46 9.03
N PRO A 183 -13.65 -21.80 9.15
CA PRO A 183 -14.68 -22.41 9.97
C PRO A 183 -14.37 -22.15 11.44
N ASN A 184 -15.36 -21.70 12.19
CA ASN A 184 -15.25 -21.55 13.63
C ASN A 184 -15.69 -22.86 14.30
N LYS A 185 -14.73 -23.67 14.76
CA LYS A 185 -15.01 -24.92 15.48
C LYS A 185 -14.97 -24.64 16.98
N GLN A 186 -16.11 -24.74 17.66
CA GLN A 186 -16.18 -24.78 19.11
C GLN A 186 -16.60 -26.19 19.53
N GLY A 187 -15.63 -27.01 19.92
CA GLY A 187 -15.86 -28.41 20.30
C GLY A 187 -16.37 -29.29 19.15
N ALA A 188 -17.34 -30.16 19.44
CA ALA A 188 -17.92 -31.11 18.47
C ALA A 188 -18.97 -30.50 17.53
N PHE A 189 -19.41 -29.26 17.78
CA PHE A 189 -20.42 -28.59 16.96
C PHE A 189 -19.78 -27.56 16.05
N THR A 190 -20.03 -27.68 14.75
CA THR A 190 -19.63 -26.66 13.77
C THR A 190 -20.80 -25.72 13.53
N SER A 191 -20.62 -24.43 13.83
CA SER A 191 -21.60 -23.42 13.42
C SER A 191 -21.63 -23.30 11.90
N GLY A 192 -22.81 -23.08 11.31
CA GLY A 192 -22.95 -22.77 9.88
C GLY A 192 -22.50 -21.35 9.51
N THR A 193 -22.20 -20.51 10.50
CA THR A 193 -21.63 -19.17 10.30
C THR A 193 -20.11 -19.24 10.25
N PHE A 194 -19.55 -18.72 9.16
CA PHE A 194 -18.11 -18.71 8.94
C PHE A 194 -17.55 -17.30 9.03
N ARG A 195 -16.36 -17.16 9.63
CA ARG A 195 -15.62 -15.90 9.63
C ARG A 195 -14.90 -15.76 8.30
N THR A 196 -15.00 -14.61 7.66
CA THR A 196 -14.26 -14.35 6.42
C THR A 196 -12.99 -13.57 6.69
N ILE A 197 -11.95 -13.88 5.93
CA ILE A 197 -10.64 -13.21 5.98
C ILE A 197 -10.11 -13.07 4.55
N LEU A 198 -9.28 -12.06 4.34
CA LEU A 198 -8.51 -11.91 3.11
C LEU A 198 -7.06 -12.32 3.38
N LEU A 199 -6.54 -13.28 2.63
CA LEU A 199 -5.11 -13.61 2.64
C LEU A 199 -4.40 -12.70 1.66
N ALA A 200 -3.58 -11.77 2.15
CA ALA A 200 -2.93 -10.78 1.30
C ALA A 200 -1.84 -11.42 0.42
N ASN A 201 -1.91 -11.12 -0.87
CA ASN A 201 -0.90 -11.44 -1.86
C ASN A 201 -0.07 -10.21 -2.28
N ASN A 202 -0.62 -9.01 -2.17
CA ASN A 202 0.14 -7.78 -2.36
C ASN A 202 -0.54 -6.63 -1.63
N VAL A 203 0.26 -5.67 -1.14
CA VAL A 203 -0.23 -4.46 -0.47
C VAL A 203 0.39 -3.26 -1.18
N ILE A 204 -0.47 -2.40 -1.72
CA ILE A 204 -0.10 -1.19 -2.44
C ILE A 204 -0.58 0.01 -1.61
N LEU A 205 0.35 0.84 -1.16
CA LEU A 205 0.05 2.10 -0.47
C LEU A 205 -0.36 3.13 -1.50
N MET A 206 -1.57 3.67 -1.40
CA MET A 206 -2.03 4.76 -2.28
C MET A 206 -1.54 6.13 -1.80
N ASN A 207 -1.21 6.24 -0.51
CA ASN A 207 -0.71 7.47 0.11
C ASN A 207 0.79 7.71 -0.07
N LYS A 208 1.56 6.72 -0.53
CA LYS A 208 2.96 6.98 -0.84
C LYS A 208 2.97 7.95 -2.00
N GLU A 209 3.59 9.11 -1.80
CA GLU A 209 4.06 9.95 -2.91
C GLU A 209 4.67 8.98 -3.91
N VAL A 210 3.98 8.79 -5.04
CA VAL A 210 4.46 7.95 -6.12
C VAL A 210 5.83 8.53 -6.39
N SER A 211 6.91 7.81 -6.05
CA SER A 211 8.25 8.22 -6.47
C SER A 211 8.11 8.36 -7.98
N PRO A 212 8.06 9.60 -8.50
CA PRO A 212 7.70 9.75 -9.89
C PRO A 212 8.78 9.00 -10.66
N GLN A 213 8.38 8.16 -11.60
CA GLN A 213 9.32 7.53 -12.52
C GLN A 213 9.87 8.65 -13.41
N ILE A 214 10.82 9.42 -12.88
CA ILE A 214 11.36 10.60 -13.54
C ILE A 214 12.23 10.10 -14.70
N SER A 215 11.72 10.26 -15.92
CA SER A 215 12.50 9.97 -17.11
C SER A 215 13.60 11.02 -17.30
N THR A 216 14.69 10.63 -17.94
CA THR A 216 15.74 11.56 -18.38
C THR A 216 15.17 12.68 -19.26
N ASP A 217 14.13 12.38 -20.03
CA ASP A 217 13.44 13.36 -20.88
C ASP A 217 12.69 14.41 -20.07
N ASP A 218 12.11 14.03 -18.93
CA ASP A 218 11.38 14.97 -18.07
C ASP A 218 12.36 15.92 -17.38
N VAL A 219 13.51 15.42 -16.93
CA VAL A 219 14.61 16.28 -16.45
C VAL A 219 15.08 17.24 -17.55
N HIS A 220 15.16 16.77 -18.79
CA HIS A 220 15.55 17.62 -19.92
C HIS A 220 14.51 18.71 -20.20
N LYS A 221 13.21 18.38 -20.17
CA LYS A 221 12.11 19.35 -20.29
C LYS A 221 12.14 20.39 -19.17
N CYS A 222 12.33 19.96 -17.92
CA CYS A 222 12.45 20.86 -16.77
C CYS A 222 13.65 21.81 -16.92
N LYS A 223 14.81 21.30 -17.34
CA LYS A 223 16.01 22.12 -17.61
C LYS A 223 15.80 23.09 -18.77
N LYS A 224 15.10 22.67 -19.83
CA LYS A 224 14.77 23.52 -20.97
C LYS A 224 13.81 24.64 -20.55
N PHE A 225 12.76 24.30 -19.80
CA PHE A 225 11.79 25.25 -19.26
C PHE A 225 12.46 26.27 -18.33
N SER A 226 13.33 25.83 -17.42
CA SER A 226 14.07 26.72 -16.51
C SER A 226 15.02 27.70 -17.23
N LYS A 227 15.42 27.42 -18.48
CA LYS A 227 16.35 28.26 -19.26
C LYS A 227 15.65 29.16 -20.28
N GLN A 228 14.32 29.09 -20.40
CA GLN A 228 13.58 29.95 -21.33
C GLN A 228 13.64 31.41 -20.84
N LYS A 229 14.30 32.29 -21.60
CA LYS A 229 14.47 33.71 -21.23
C LYS A 229 13.23 34.58 -21.44
N ASN A 230 12.24 34.10 -22.20
CA ASN A 230 11.05 34.87 -22.58
C ASN A 230 9.85 34.68 -21.61
N VAL A 231 10.00 33.92 -20.53
CA VAL A 231 8.90 33.62 -19.62
C VAL A 231 9.37 33.77 -18.17
N ASP A 232 8.67 34.59 -17.39
CA ASP A 232 8.83 34.61 -15.94
C ASP A 232 8.27 33.32 -15.34
N VAL A 233 9.17 32.34 -15.15
CA VAL A 233 8.83 31.00 -14.66
C VAL A 233 8.04 31.05 -13.36
N PHE A 234 8.40 31.96 -12.45
CA PHE A 234 7.72 32.13 -11.17
C PHE A 234 6.26 32.57 -11.32
N GLU A 235 5.99 33.51 -12.23
CA GLU A 235 4.64 34.01 -12.48
C GLU A 235 3.79 32.98 -13.23
N MET A 236 4.40 32.28 -14.20
CA MET A 236 3.74 31.20 -14.91
C MET A 236 3.29 30.10 -13.95
N LEU A 237 4.15 29.66 -13.03
CA LEU A 237 3.83 28.67 -12.02
C LEU A 237 2.73 29.16 -11.06
N ALA A 238 2.80 30.41 -10.61
CA ALA A 238 1.79 30.99 -9.73
C ALA A 238 0.42 31.09 -10.41
N LYS A 239 0.37 31.43 -11.71
CA LYS A 239 -0.87 31.44 -12.50
C LYS A 239 -1.43 30.03 -12.72
N SER A 240 -0.56 29.03 -12.91
CA SER A 240 -0.96 27.62 -13.06
C SER A 240 -1.45 26.95 -11.76
N LEU A 241 -1.12 27.48 -10.59
CA LEU A 241 -1.50 26.88 -9.30
C LEU A 241 -3.03 26.82 -9.10
N ALA A 242 -3.73 27.89 -9.48
CA ALA A 242 -5.19 27.99 -9.36
C ALA A 242 -5.75 28.82 -10.52
N PRO A 243 -5.94 28.24 -11.72
CA PRO A 243 -6.42 28.96 -12.89
C PRO A 243 -7.90 29.35 -12.79
N SER A 244 -8.67 28.65 -11.95
CA SER A 244 -10.10 28.91 -11.71
C SER A 244 -10.36 30.21 -10.93
N ILE A 245 -9.38 30.71 -10.18
CA ILE A 245 -9.52 31.95 -9.39
C ILE A 245 -8.95 33.09 -10.20
N HIS A 246 -9.76 34.10 -10.52
CA HIS A 246 -9.27 35.30 -11.19
C HIS A 246 -8.60 36.25 -10.18
N GLY A 247 -7.48 36.88 -10.55
CA GLY A 247 -6.75 37.83 -9.69
C GLY A 247 -5.89 37.18 -8.59
N HIS A 248 -5.62 37.95 -7.52
CA HIS A 248 -4.85 37.55 -6.33
C HIS A 248 -3.44 36.97 -6.61
N GLU A 249 -2.68 37.62 -7.50
CA GLU A 249 -1.38 37.09 -7.93
C GLU A 249 -0.36 36.97 -6.79
N TYR A 250 -0.32 37.92 -5.85
CA TYR A 250 0.58 37.87 -4.69
C TYR A 250 0.30 36.69 -3.76
N ILE A 251 -0.98 36.36 -3.57
CA ILE A 251 -1.38 35.23 -2.71
C ILE A 251 -0.97 33.92 -3.37
N LYS A 252 -1.21 33.77 -4.68
CA LYS A 252 -0.75 32.57 -5.43
C LYS A 252 0.76 32.43 -5.42
N LYS A 253 1.50 33.53 -5.57
CA LYS A 253 2.97 33.57 -5.46
C LYS A 253 3.44 33.16 -4.05
N ALA A 254 2.78 33.63 -2.99
CA ALA A 254 3.09 33.23 -1.62
C ALA A 254 2.77 31.75 -1.32
N LEU A 255 1.61 31.26 -1.81
CA LEU A 255 1.23 29.85 -1.70
C LEU A 255 2.21 28.92 -2.42
N LEU A 256 2.72 29.34 -3.59
CA LEU A 256 3.75 28.59 -4.31
C LEU A 256 5.04 28.46 -3.48
N CYS A 257 5.50 29.53 -2.84
CA CYS A 257 6.65 29.48 -1.93
C CYS A 257 6.39 28.57 -0.71
N MET A 258 5.17 28.54 -0.20
CA MET A 258 4.78 27.66 0.90
C MET A 258 4.80 26.18 0.50
N LEU A 259 4.37 25.85 -0.73
CA LEU A 259 4.41 24.48 -1.26
C LEU A 259 5.83 23.98 -1.54
N LEU A 260 6.71 24.85 -2.05
CA LEU A 260 8.12 24.52 -2.26
C LEU A 260 8.88 24.34 -0.94
N GLY A 261 8.41 25.00 0.12
CA GLY A 261 9.11 25.08 1.38
C GLY A 261 10.40 25.91 1.27
N GLY A 262 11.13 25.97 2.37
CA GLY A 262 12.45 26.58 2.44
C GLY A 262 13.51 25.55 2.81
N VAL A 263 14.74 26.03 2.98
CA VAL A 263 15.89 25.20 3.31
C VAL A 263 16.13 25.25 4.81
N GLU A 264 16.16 24.08 5.46
CA GLU A 264 16.57 23.96 6.85
C GLU A 264 18.07 24.24 6.96
N LYS A 265 18.46 25.10 7.91
CA LYS A 265 19.87 25.43 8.15
C LYS A 265 20.29 24.87 9.49
N VAL A 266 21.32 24.03 9.48
CA VAL A 266 21.98 23.52 10.68
C VAL A 266 23.18 24.40 10.96
N LEU A 267 23.20 25.03 12.12
CA LEU A 267 24.29 25.88 12.57
C LEU A 267 25.43 25.02 13.15
N PRO A 268 26.68 25.52 13.17
CA PRO A 268 27.83 24.78 13.71
C PRO A 268 27.71 24.41 15.21
N ASN A 269 26.81 25.08 15.93
CA ASN A 269 26.49 24.83 17.34
C ASN A 269 25.45 23.71 17.56
N GLY A 270 24.98 23.06 16.49
CA GLY A 270 23.98 21.99 16.55
C GLY A 270 22.52 22.47 16.57
N THR A 271 22.27 23.78 16.63
CA THR A 271 20.91 24.33 16.52
C THR A 271 20.40 24.23 15.07
N ARG A 272 19.13 23.86 14.91
CA ARG A 272 18.47 23.78 13.60
C ARG A 272 17.45 24.91 13.44
N LEU A 273 17.56 25.65 12.35
CA LEU A 273 16.61 26.70 11.98
C LEU A 273 15.60 26.15 10.98
N ARG A 274 14.32 26.26 11.33
CA ARG A 274 13.21 25.74 10.52
C ARG A 274 13.11 26.48 9.18
N GLY A 275 13.20 25.75 8.08
CA GLY A 275 13.02 26.26 6.73
C GLY A 275 11.59 26.15 6.22
N VAL A 276 10.56 26.37 7.05
CA VAL A 276 9.15 26.24 6.61
C VAL A 276 8.48 27.59 6.68
N ILE A 277 7.81 27.98 5.59
CA ILE A 277 7.00 29.19 5.52
C ILE A 277 5.57 28.80 5.95
N ALA A 278 5.00 29.52 6.91
CA ALA A 278 3.60 29.37 7.29
C ALA A 278 2.94 30.74 7.22
N SER A 279 1.89 30.86 6.41
CA SER A 279 1.08 32.07 6.28
C SER A 279 -0.38 31.66 6.15
N LEU A 280 -1.24 32.24 6.99
CA LEU A 280 -2.69 32.05 6.89
C LEU A 280 -3.28 33.31 6.24
N PRO A 281 -3.88 33.23 5.04
CA PRO A 281 -4.64 34.34 4.51
C PRO A 281 -5.92 34.50 5.34
N THR A 282 -6.05 35.61 6.05
CA THR A 282 -7.27 35.95 6.77
C THR A 282 -8.27 36.55 5.80
N MET A 283 -9.43 35.93 5.65
CA MET A 283 -10.53 36.51 4.86
C MET A 283 -11.26 37.56 5.71
N GLU A 284 -11.15 38.82 5.34
CA GLU A 284 -11.92 39.90 5.97
C GLU A 284 -13.40 39.87 5.56
N CYS A 285 -13.75 39.22 4.44
CA CYS A 285 -15.13 39.01 3.99
C CYS A 285 -15.36 37.57 3.47
N PRO A 286 -16.52 36.95 3.73
CA PRO A 286 -16.82 35.58 3.27
C PRO A 286 -17.00 35.45 1.76
N GLU A 287 -17.27 36.55 1.03
CA GLU A 287 -17.55 36.55 -0.42
C GLU A 287 -16.31 36.81 -1.30
N THR A 288 -15.14 37.08 -0.73
CA THR A 288 -13.95 37.53 -1.48
C THR A 288 -13.43 36.53 -2.53
N ILE A 289 -13.83 35.25 -2.45
CA ILE A 289 -13.51 34.24 -3.48
C ILE A 289 -14.44 34.34 -4.71
N TYR A 290 -15.62 34.94 -4.56
CA TYR A 290 -16.68 34.97 -5.58
C TYR A 290 -16.89 36.35 -6.26
N GLN A 291 -16.30 37.44 -5.76
CA GLN A 291 -16.46 38.79 -6.35
C GLN A 291 -15.11 39.51 -6.58
N GLN A 292 -15.00 40.19 -7.73
CA GLN A 292 -13.85 41.01 -8.19
C GLN A 292 -13.61 42.26 -7.29
N PRO A 293 -12.61 43.13 -7.56
CA PRO A 293 -11.17 42.98 -7.43
C PRO A 293 -10.56 43.91 -6.35
N THR A 294 -11.34 44.41 -5.37
CA THR A 294 -10.96 45.63 -4.60
C THR A 294 -10.62 45.45 -3.12
N THR A 295 -10.44 44.24 -2.61
CA THR A 295 -10.12 44.05 -1.18
C THR A 295 -8.66 43.67 -0.97
N THR A 296 -7.90 44.61 -0.39
CA THR A 296 -6.49 44.44 -0.02
C THR A 296 -6.38 43.47 1.15
N LEU A 297 -6.04 42.21 0.88
CA LEU A 297 -5.72 41.22 1.91
C LEU A 297 -4.33 41.53 2.49
N THR A 298 -4.27 41.85 3.78
CA THR A 298 -3.01 42.06 4.50
C THR A 298 -2.42 40.70 4.93
N LEU A 299 -1.19 40.42 4.52
CA LEU A 299 -0.44 39.25 5.00
C LEU A 299 0.17 39.60 6.36
N GLN A 300 -0.38 39.07 7.46
CA GLN A 300 0.29 39.13 8.76
C GLN A 300 1.31 37.98 8.89
N PRO A 301 2.59 38.27 9.16
CA PRO A 301 3.54 37.24 9.53
C PRO A 301 3.19 36.72 10.94
N LEU A 302 2.85 35.43 11.04
CA LEU A 302 2.78 34.72 12.31
C LEU A 302 4.21 34.42 12.79
N CYS A 303 4.89 35.45 13.31
CA CYS A 303 6.01 35.25 14.22
C CYS A 303 5.41 34.92 15.60
N GLN A 304 5.20 33.63 15.87
CA GLN A 304 5.01 33.16 17.25
C GLN A 304 6.39 32.97 17.89
N HIS A 305 6.49 33.48 19.12
CA HIS A 305 7.63 33.41 20.05
C HIS A 305 8.14 31.98 20.27
#